data_AF-A0A1C4I116-F1
#
_entry.id   AF-A0A1C4I116-F1
#
_cell.length_a   1.000
_cell.length_b   1.000
_cell.length_c   1.000
_cell.angle_alpha   90.00
_cell.angle_beta   90.00
_cell.angle_gamma   90.00
#
_symmetry.space_group_name_H-M   'P 1'
#
loop_
_entity.id
_entity.type
_entity.pdbx_description
1 polymer ?
#
loop_
_entity_poly.entity_id
_entity_poly.type
_entity_poly.pdbx_seq_one_letter_code
_entity_poly.pdbx_strand_id
1 'polypeptide(L)'
;MPVGGAATTLRDMTPFPPPAEELRLIDAELGALDARRAQLLTRRAWLVAALYRPVPLPAPAPPRPETPAPRVQNVLLLLGGVLLTLAAVAFTLVSWGELSIARRAAVLGVTTLAVLAAPVALRRRGLRATAESVAGIGLALTALDAYALHATALSGTDATGYAAVATAVLALTWTGYGAAVNTGALTTGRFGAGARAGRDAAGQEGTAPRADGRSGDGVPGLRLPLPAALAVAQLPLLLGAVAVGAGPYTVALVLLLTSAADTVVAFRCAGGVVRVVALVGAYGAGAWAVLAALWFWAVAGDLSTAARAATLLALPAGLSLAAARRLSDNRYATAHALVGGLFLVGALGTVPHALLPSGWTVPVHLALGIALPALARTSPRAALRHGALGASAGVQGLALLCAVPTVGLTLLGPVSWAARVWSGAPADARAAVTVGGLWPPHAWTAPVVLVSVAAVLALAVRAPVWRPRALTGALCLAWAALWALPAVLALPHPASLALQFAVTAALLLSSRTRLPGLVLALAGSVLLVCSALAGRTETLSVLAALTLLWAGACRAPGRRVCAAPAALVLAAALAVAS
;
A
#
# COMPACT_ATOMS: atom_id res chain seq x y z
N MET A 1 56.30 56.07 31.37
CA MET A 1 55.27 56.79 32.17
C MET A 1 54.75 57.95 31.32
N PRO A 2 53.44 58.21 31.24
CA PRO A 2 52.51 57.53 30.30
C PRO A 2 51.60 58.48 29.47
N VAL A 3 50.69 57.86 28.69
CA VAL A 3 49.46 58.35 27.98
C VAL A 3 49.67 58.94 26.57
N GLY A 4 49.02 58.52 25.47
CA GLY A 4 47.90 57.58 25.26
C GLY A 4 46.74 58.25 24.53
N GLY A 5 46.34 57.69 23.37
CA GLY A 5 44.92 57.68 22.95
C GLY A 5 44.53 58.43 21.66
N ALA A 6 43.83 57.68 20.79
CA ALA A 6 42.76 58.12 19.89
C ALA A 6 43.06 58.54 18.43
N ALA A 7 43.75 57.71 17.63
CA ALA A 7 43.80 57.97 16.17
C ALA A 7 43.87 56.76 15.22
N THR A 8 43.44 55.55 15.62
CA THR A 8 43.56 54.37 14.74
C THR A 8 42.26 53.59 14.46
N THR A 9 41.09 54.10 14.81
CA THR A 9 39.81 53.38 14.60
C THR A 9 38.72 54.21 13.90
N LEU A 10 39.10 55.05 12.93
CA LEU A 10 38.15 55.82 12.10
C LEU A 10 38.58 55.85 10.62
N ARG A 11 38.98 54.71 10.05
CA ARG A 11 39.37 54.67 8.61
C ARG A 11 38.67 53.66 7.72
N ASP A 12 37.64 52.95 8.20
CA ASP A 12 36.80 52.09 7.37
C ASP A 12 35.29 52.27 7.66
N MET A 13 34.82 53.52 7.67
CA MET A 13 33.41 53.81 7.40
C MET A 13 33.31 54.06 5.90
N THR A 14 32.93 53.06 5.11
CA THR A 14 32.49 53.29 3.74
C THR A 14 31.37 54.34 3.78
N PRO A 15 31.50 55.49 3.10
CA PRO A 15 30.45 56.49 3.07
C PRO A 15 29.16 55.82 2.61
N PHE A 16 28.07 55.98 3.36
CA PHE A 16 26.76 55.56 2.88
C PHE A 16 26.52 56.30 1.55
N PRO A 17 26.33 55.57 0.43
CA PRO A 17 26.05 56.22 -0.84
C PRO A 17 24.75 57.03 -0.69
N PRO A 18 24.62 58.18 -1.37
CA PRO A 18 23.36 58.92 -1.40
C PRO A 18 22.22 57.96 -1.82
N PRO A 19 21.00 58.12 -1.28
CA PRO A 19 19.92 57.13 -1.42
C PRO A 19 19.55 56.81 -2.88
N ALA A 20 19.82 57.73 -3.81
CA ALA A 20 19.66 57.49 -5.24
C ALA A 20 20.69 56.49 -5.83
N GLU A 21 21.90 56.45 -5.31
CA GLU A 21 22.93 55.47 -5.68
C GLU A 21 22.68 54.11 -5.02
N GLU A 22 22.22 54.09 -3.76
CA GLU A 22 21.82 52.85 -3.09
C GLU A 22 20.64 52.19 -3.80
N LEU A 23 19.63 52.97 -4.21
CA LEU A 23 18.51 52.45 -5.00
C LEU A 23 18.98 51.89 -6.34
N ARG A 24 19.91 52.56 -7.04
CA ARG A 24 20.49 52.05 -8.30
C ARG A 24 21.26 50.75 -8.12
N LEU A 25 21.97 50.60 -7.00
CA LEU A 25 22.68 49.36 -6.66
C LEU A 25 21.69 48.23 -6.37
N ILE A 26 20.64 48.50 -5.59
CA ILE A 26 19.58 47.53 -5.29
C ILE A 26 18.84 47.13 -6.57
N ASP A 27 18.50 48.07 -7.45
CA ASP A 27 17.84 47.77 -8.73
C ASP A 27 18.73 46.93 -9.65
N ALA A 28 20.04 47.19 -9.66
CA ALA A 28 21.01 46.37 -10.39
C ALA A 28 21.12 44.96 -9.81
N GLU A 29 21.11 44.81 -8.48
CA GLU A 29 21.16 43.51 -7.81
C GLU A 29 19.86 42.71 -8.01
N LEU A 30 18.71 43.38 -7.93
CA LEU A 30 17.41 42.79 -8.27
C LEU A 30 17.38 42.32 -9.73
N GLY A 31 17.86 43.14 -10.66
CA GLY A 31 18.00 42.75 -12.07
C GLY A 31 18.91 41.54 -12.28
N ALA A 32 20.03 41.47 -11.55
CA ALA A 32 20.93 40.31 -11.59
C ALA A 32 20.29 39.04 -11.02
N LEU A 33 19.50 39.15 -9.93
CA LEU A 33 18.75 38.04 -9.35
C LEU A 33 17.64 37.55 -10.27
N ASP A 34 16.94 38.45 -10.94
CA ASP A 34 15.91 38.09 -11.93
C ASP A 34 16.52 37.40 -13.15
N ALA A 35 17.66 37.88 -13.64
CA ALA A 35 18.41 37.19 -14.70
C ALA A 35 18.83 35.79 -14.28
N ARG A 36 19.31 35.62 -13.03
CA ARG A 36 19.68 34.30 -12.50
C ARG A 36 18.47 33.38 -12.34
N ARG A 37 17.33 33.92 -11.90
CA ARG A 37 16.06 33.19 -11.79
C ARG A 37 15.58 32.72 -13.16
N ALA A 38 15.60 33.59 -14.17
CA ALA A 38 15.26 33.23 -15.54
C ALA A 38 16.17 32.12 -16.07
N GLN A 39 17.49 32.22 -15.83
CA GLN A 39 18.45 31.19 -16.22
C GLN A 39 18.13 29.83 -15.57
N LEU A 40 17.81 29.81 -14.27
CA LEU A 40 17.44 28.59 -13.55
C LEU A 40 16.12 28.00 -14.03
N LEU A 41 15.13 28.84 -14.36
CA LEU A 41 13.85 28.40 -14.92
C LEU A 41 14.02 27.81 -16.32
N THR A 42 14.83 28.42 -17.18
CA THR A 42 15.18 27.87 -18.50
C THR A 42 15.89 26.52 -18.35
N ARG A 43 16.85 26.41 -17.42
CA ARG A 43 17.55 25.14 -17.17
C ARG A 43 16.61 24.09 -16.59
N ARG A 44 15.69 24.46 -15.71
CA ARG A 44 14.63 23.58 -15.21
C ARG A 44 13.71 23.12 -16.34
N ALA A 45 13.25 24.03 -17.20
CA ALA A 45 12.41 23.70 -18.34
C ALA A 45 13.13 22.74 -19.30
N TRP A 46 14.41 22.98 -19.56
CA TRP A 46 15.26 22.09 -20.34
C TRP A 46 15.43 20.71 -19.66
N LEU A 47 15.70 20.67 -18.36
CA LEU A 47 15.82 19.41 -17.60
C LEU A 47 14.50 18.63 -17.60
N VAL A 48 13.37 19.33 -17.45
CA VAL A 48 12.04 18.74 -17.58
C VAL A 48 11.84 18.19 -18.98
N ALA A 49 12.16 18.94 -20.04
CA ALA A 49 12.06 18.49 -21.43
C ALA A 49 13.02 17.34 -21.77
N ALA A 50 14.19 17.27 -21.13
CA ALA A 50 15.15 16.17 -21.28
C ALA A 50 14.67 14.91 -20.56
N LEU A 51 14.08 15.05 -19.37
CA LEU A 51 13.46 13.94 -18.61
C LEU A 51 12.15 13.46 -19.26
N TYR A 52 11.38 14.38 -19.84
CA TYR A 52 10.17 14.14 -20.63
C TYR A 52 10.46 14.06 -22.12
N ARG A 53 11.71 13.78 -22.54
CA ARG A 53 12.01 13.58 -23.95
C ARG A 53 11.10 12.45 -24.40
N PRO A 54 10.12 12.71 -25.28
CA PRO A 54 9.26 11.65 -25.75
C PRO A 54 10.20 10.64 -26.39
N VAL A 55 10.19 9.39 -25.92
CA VAL A 55 10.61 8.28 -26.77
C VAL A 55 9.93 8.54 -28.11
N PRO A 56 10.65 8.56 -29.26
CA PRO A 56 10.03 8.79 -30.55
C PRO A 56 8.83 7.86 -30.63
N LEU A 57 7.64 8.44 -30.54
CA LEU A 57 6.45 7.68 -30.82
C LEU A 57 6.63 7.26 -32.28
N PRO A 58 6.45 5.98 -32.61
CA PRO A 58 6.41 5.57 -34.01
C PRO A 58 5.49 6.55 -34.74
N ALA A 59 5.89 7.00 -35.93
CA ALA A 59 5.09 7.88 -36.77
C ALA A 59 3.62 7.44 -36.70
N PRO A 60 2.64 8.37 -36.62
CA PRO A 60 1.24 8.01 -36.50
C PRO A 60 0.92 7.02 -37.60
N ALA A 61 0.66 5.78 -37.19
CA ALA A 61 0.23 4.76 -38.12
C ALA A 61 -1.01 5.31 -38.83
N PRO A 62 -1.19 5.04 -40.13
CA PRO A 62 -2.40 5.42 -40.86
C PRO A 62 -3.63 5.06 -40.01
N PRO A 63 -4.72 5.85 -40.07
CA PRO A 63 -5.89 5.68 -39.21
C PRO A 63 -6.26 4.20 -39.17
N ARG A 64 -6.07 3.59 -38.00
CA ARG A 64 -6.43 2.19 -37.81
C ARG A 64 -7.94 2.11 -37.99
N PRO A 65 -8.46 1.27 -38.91
CA PRO A 65 -9.88 1.05 -39.00
C PRO A 65 -10.38 0.59 -37.62
N GLU A 66 -11.44 1.22 -37.12
CA GLU A 66 -11.99 1.00 -35.77
C GLU A 66 -12.53 -0.43 -35.55
N THR A 67 -12.50 -1.26 -36.58
CA THR A 67 -12.58 -2.72 -36.49
C THR A 67 -11.46 -3.35 -37.32
N PRO A 68 -10.34 -3.78 -36.70
CA PRO A 68 -9.39 -4.60 -37.44
C PRO A 68 -10.10 -5.95 -37.69
N ALA A 69 -10.27 -6.34 -38.96
CA ALA A 69 -10.83 -7.63 -39.37
C ALA A 69 -10.33 -8.86 -38.56
N PRO A 70 -9.07 -8.91 -38.06
CA PRO A 70 -8.61 -9.99 -37.18
C PRO A 70 -9.30 -10.07 -35.81
N ARG A 71 -9.85 -8.97 -35.26
CA ARG A 71 -10.54 -9.00 -33.95
C ARG A 71 -11.92 -9.63 -34.06
N VAL A 72 -12.68 -9.31 -35.10
CA VAL A 72 -13.98 -9.95 -35.36
C VAL A 72 -13.77 -11.43 -35.67
N GLN A 73 -12.74 -11.78 -36.45
CA GLN A 73 -12.38 -13.17 -36.71
C GLN A 73 -11.98 -13.92 -35.44
N ASN A 74 -11.17 -13.31 -34.55
CA ASN A 74 -10.82 -13.91 -33.26
C ASN A 74 -12.02 -14.01 -32.31
N VAL A 75 -12.95 -13.04 -32.33
CA VAL A 75 -14.19 -13.08 -31.55
C VAL A 75 -15.13 -14.16 -32.10
N LEU A 76 -15.28 -14.29 -33.42
CA LEU A 76 -16.09 -15.35 -34.05
C LEU A 76 -15.46 -16.73 -33.87
N LEU A 77 -14.12 -16.85 -33.89
CA LEU A 77 -13.41 -18.09 -33.58
C LEU A 77 -13.54 -18.46 -32.10
N LEU A 78 -13.48 -17.48 -31.19
CA LEU A 78 -13.65 -17.71 -29.76
C LEU A 78 -15.10 -18.02 -29.42
N LEU A 79 -16.07 -17.34 -30.03
CA LEU A 79 -17.50 -17.62 -29.90
C LEU A 79 -17.85 -18.99 -30.50
N GLY A 80 -17.30 -19.32 -31.66
CA GLY A 80 -17.43 -20.64 -32.29
C GLY A 80 -16.79 -21.74 -31.46
N GLY A 81 -15.62 -21.47 -30.86
CA GLY A 81 -14.98 -22.35 -29.88
C GLY A 81 -15.85 -22.58 -28.65
N VAL A 82 -16.39 -21.51 -28.05
CA VAL A 82 -17.29 -21.55 -26.88
C VAL A 82 -18.60 -22.28 -27.19
N LEU A 83 -19.20 -22.02 -28.35
CA LEU A 83 -20.40 -22.73 -28.82
C LEU A 83 -20.12 -24.21 -29.06
N LEU A 84 -18.94 -24.56 -29.58
CA LEU A 84 -18.53 -25.94 -29.77
C LEU A 84 -18.28 -26.65 -28.44
N THR A 85 -17.67 -25.98 -27.44
CA THR A 85 -17.56 -26.54 -26.08
C THR A 85 -18.92 -26.69 -25.42
N LEU A 86 -19.83 -25.72 -25.55
CA LEU A 86 -21.20 -25.82 -25.04
C LEU A 86 -21.98 -26.95 -25.72
N ALA A 87 -21.82 -27.12 -27.04
CA ALA A 87 -22.42 -28.21 -27.79
C ALA A 87 -21.85 -29.56 -27.39
N ALA A 88 -20.53 -29.65 -27.17
CA ALA A 88 -19.87 -30.86 -26.66
C ALA A 88 -20.37 -31.19 -25.24
N VAL A 89 -20.48 -30.20 -24.35
CA VAL A 89 -21.04 -30.34 -23.00
C VAL A 89 -22.48 -30.82 -23.06
N ALA A 90 -23.33 -30.18 -23.86
CA ALA A 90 -24.73 -30.58 -24.03
C ALA A 90 -24.86 -31.98 -24.63
N PHE A 91 -24.07 -32.33 -25.64
CA PHE A 91 -24.00 -33.68 -26.20
C PHE A 91 -23.57 -34.69 -25.14
N THR A 92 -22.52 -34.40 -24.36
CA THR A 92 -22.09 -35.28 -23.25
C THR A 92 -23.12 -35.38 -22.12
N LEU A 93 -23.99 -34.40 -21.91
CA LEU A 93 -25.03 -34.48 -20.88
C LEU A 93 -26.31 -35.17 -21.39
N VAL A 94 -26.65 -35.03 -22.67
CA VAL A 94 -27.93 -35.45 -23.25
C VAL A 94 -27.84 -36.80 -23.98
N SER A 95 -26.73 -37.14 -24.65
CA SER A 95 -26.61 -38.38 -25.43
C SER A 95 -26.14 -39.59 -24.61
N TRP A 96 -26.13 -39.47 -23.28
CA TRP A 96 -25.60 -40.46 -22.33
C TRP A 96 -26.53 -41.63 -22.01
N GLY A 97 -27.72 -41.71 -22.62
CA GLY A 97 -28.66 -42.81 -22.39
C GLY A 97 -28.38 -44.11 -23.18
N GLU A 98 -27.79 -44.03 -24.38
CA GLU A 98 -27.90 -45.11 -25.40
C GLU A 98 -26.60 -45.89 -25.70
N LEU A 99 -25.43 -45.46 -25.20
CA LEU A 99 -24.12 -46.03 -25.60
C LEU A 99 -23.52 -46.95 -24.52
N SER A 100 -22.86 -48.06 -24.89
CA SER A 100 -22.10 -48.89 -23.93
C SER A 100 -20.81 -48.19 -23.46
N ILE A 101 -20.39 -48.44 -22.21
CA ILE A 101 -19.24 -47.79 -21.55
C ILE A 101 -17.95 -47.88 -22.39
N ALA A 102 -17.70 -49.03 -23.01
CA ALA A 102 -16.54 -49.25 -23.86
C ALA A 102 -16.54 -48.36 -25.13
N ARG A 103 -17.71 -48.18 -25.76
CA ARG A 103 -17.83 -47.34 -26.96
C ARG A 103 -17.68 -45.85 -26.62
N ARG A 104 -18.15 -45.43 -25.44
CA ARG A 104 -17.95 -44.06 -24.93
C ARG A 104 -16.47 -43.74 -24.67
N ALA A 105 -15.75 -44.64 -24.01
CA ALA A 105 -14.33 -44.47 -23.71
C ALA A 105 -13.47 -44.43 -24.98
N ALA A 106 -13.77 -45.27 -25.97
CA ALA A 106 -13.08 -45.29 -27.25
C ALA A 106 -13.30 -44.00 -28.06
N VAL A 107 -14.54 -43.49 -28.11
CA VAL A 107 -14.85 -42.24 -28.82
C VAL A 107 -14.13 -41.07 -28.17
N LEU A 108 -14.25 -40.88 -26.85
CA LEU A 108 -13.58 -39.80 -26.11
C LEU A 108 -12.06 -39.87 -26.28
N GLY A 109 -11.45 -41.04 -26.10
CA GLY A 109 -10.00 -41.22 -26.25
C GLY A 109 -9.48 -40.90 -27.65
N VAL A 110 -10.21 -41.29 -28.70
CA VAL A 110 -9.86 -40.97 -30.09
C VAL A 110 -10.00 -39.47 -30.37
N THR A 111 -11.08 -38.84 -29.93
CA THR A 111 -11.25 -37.38 -30.08
C THR A 111 -10.17 -36.60 -29.33
N THR A 112 -9.83 -36.99 -28.12
CA THR A 112 -8.82 -36.30 -27.30
C THR A 112 -7.43 -36.44 -27.90
N LEU A 113 -7.07 -37.62 -28.42
CA LEU A 113 -5.83 -37.82 -29.19
C LEU A 113 -5.78 -36.98 -30.47
N ALA A 114 -6.88 -36.93 -31.23
CA ALA A 114 -6.96 -36.14 -32.45
C ALA A 114 -6.81 -34.62 -32.16
N VAL A 115 -7.45 -34.13 -31.10
CA VAL A 115 -7.38 -32.71 -30.68
C VAL A 115 -6.02 -32.35 -30.09
N LEU A 116 -5.31 -33.28 -29.41
CA LEU A 116 -3.95 -33.04 -28.92
C LEU A 116 -2.87 -33.12 -30.03
N ALA A 117 -3.12 -33.89 -31.09
CA ALA A 117 -2.22 -34.02 -32.25
C ALA A 117 -2.35 -32.85 -33.26
N ALA A 118 -3.55 -32.30 -33.41
CA ALA A 118 -3.83 -31.21 -34.35
C ALA A 118 -2.95 -29.95 -34.17
N PRO A 119 -2.69 -29.44 -32.94
CA PRO A 119 -1.82 -28.28 -32.71
C PRO A 119 -0.37 -28.50 -33.19
N VAL A 120 0.13 -29.74 -33.09
CA VAL A 120 1.49 -30.10 -33.54
C VAL A 120 1.58 -30.06 -35.07
N ALA A 121 0.57 -30.56 -35.76
CA ALA A 121 0.48 -30.53 -37.22
C ALA A 121 0.24 -29.10 -37.76
N LEU A 122 -0.65 -28.34 -37.12
CA LEU A 122 -0.95 -26.93 -37.45
C LEU A 122 0.27 -26.03 -37.25
N ARG A 123 1.08 -26.29 -36.21
CA ARG A 123 2.34 -25.57 -36.00
C ARG A 123 3.36 -25.84 -37.09
N ARG A 124 3.48 -27.09 -37.56
CA ARG A 124 4.35 -27.44 -38.70
C ARG A 124 3.95 -26.69 -39.99
N ARG A 125 2.70 -26.21 -40.07
CA ARG A 125 2.16 -25.42 -41.20
C ARG A 125 2.12 -23.91 -40.97
N GLY A 126 2.66 -23.41 -39.84
CA GLY A 126 2.74 -21.97 -39.55
C GLY A 126 1.48 -21.30 -38.97
N LEU A 127 0.39 -22.05 -38.73
CA LEU A 127 -0.90 -21.51 -38.27
C LEU A 127 -1.00 -21.44 -36.73
N ARG A 128 -0.29 -20.46 -36.14
CA ARG A 128 -0.16 -20.36 -34.66
C ARG A 128 -1.46 -20.04 -33.92
N ALA A 129 -2.22 -19.04 -34.36
CA ALA A 129 -3.44 -18.62 -33.67
C ALA A 129 -4.47 -19.76 -33.59
N THR A 130 -4.60 -20.53 -34.67
CA THR A 130 -5.46 -21.72 -34.74
C THR A 130 -4.94 -22.84 -33.84
N ALA A 131 -3.63 -23.09 -33.82
CA ALA A 131 -3.03 -24.08 -32.92
C ALA A 131 -3.24 -23.71 -31.44
N GLU A 132 -3.24 -22.41 -31.11
CA GLU A 132 -3.52 -21.90 -29.77
C GLU A 132 -4.99 -22.06 -29.37
N SER A 133 -5.94 -21.75 -30.26
CA SER A 133 -7.36 -22.01 -30.02
C SER A 133 -7.66 -23.50 -29.85
N VAL A 134 -7.09 -24.35 -30.70
CA VAL A 134 -7.27 -25.81 -30.63
C VAL A 134 -6.63 -26.39 -29.37
N ALA A 135 -5.48 -25.88 -28.92
CA ALA A 135 -4.91 -26.27 -27.63
C ALA A 135 -5.80 -25.88 -26.45
N GLY A 136 -6.45 -24.71 -26.51
CA GLY A 136 -7.45 -24.30 -25.52
C GLY A 136 -8.67 -25.23 -25.48
N ILE A 137 -9.19 -25.62 -26.66
CA ILE A 137 -10.28 -26.60 -26.78
C ILE A 137 -9.84 -27.97 -26.23
N GLY A 138 -8.63 -28.42 -26.56
CA GLY A 138 -8.07 -29.66 -26.03
C GLY A 138 -8.03 -29.68 -24.50
N LEU A 139 -7.69 -28.57 -23.86
CA LEU A 139 -7.67 -28.48 -22.40
C LEU A 139 -9.08 -28.61 -21.81
N ALA A 140 -10.05 -27.92 -22.40
CA ALA A 140 -11.45 -28.04 -21.99
C ALA A 140 -11.98 -29.47 -22.15
N LEU A 141 -11.64 -30.14 -23.27
CA LEU A 141 -12.03 -31.53 -23.50
C LEU A 141 -11.38 -32.49 -22.49
N THR A 142 -10.09 -32.32 -22.17
CA THR A 142 -9.46 -33.16 -21.14
C THR A 142 -10.06 -32.97 -19.74
N ALA A 143 -10.56 -31.78 -19.42
CA ALA A 143 -11.30 -31.55 -18.17
C ALA A 143 -12.70 -32.19 -18.21
N LEU A 144 -13.38 -32.13 -19.36
CA LEU A 144 -14.66 -32.79 -19.59
C LEU A 144 -14.54 -34.32 -19.53
N ASP A 145 -13.47 -34.89 -20.09
CA ASP A 145 -13.14 -36.32 -20.01
C ASP A 145 -12.96 -36.76 -18.55
N ALA A 146 -12.29 -35.95 -17.73
CA ALA A 146 -12.13 -36.24 -16.31
C ALA A 146 -13.47 -36.22 -15.57
N TYR A 147 -14.35 -35.25 -15.84
CA TYR A 147 -15.70 -35.22 -15.28
C TYR A 147 -16.56 -36.41 -15.72
N ALA A 148 -16.53 -36.73 -17.02
CA ALA A 148 -17.25 -37.86 -17.59
C ALA A 148 -16.82 -39.19 -16.96
N LEU A 149 -15.52 -39.37 -16.72
CA LEU A 149 -14.97 -40.55 -16.06
C LEU A 149 -15.44 -40.67 -14.60
N HIS A 150 -15.52 -39.54 -13.88
CA HIS A 150 -16.11 -39.52 -12.53
C HIS A 150 -17.58 -39.92 -12.56
N ALA A 151 -18.37 -39.27 -13.40
CA ALA A 151 -19.82 -39.46 -13.43
C ALA A 151 -20.24 -40.85 -13.96
N THR A 152 -19.44 -41.50 -14.80
CA THR A 152 -19.76 -42.85 -15.33
C THR A 152 -19.14 -44.00 -14.55
N ALA A 153 -17.86 -43.91 -14.21
CA ALA A 153 -17.06 -45.07 -13.76
C ALA A 153 -16.66 -44.98 -12.28
N LEU A 154 -16.64 -43.78 -11.70
CA LEU A 154 -16.18 -43.53 -10.34
C LEU A 154 -17.19 -42.73 -9.52
N SER A 155 -18.48 -42.85 -9.81
CA SER A 155 -19.55 -42.05 -9.19
C SER A 155 -19.71 -42.30 -7.68
N GLY A 156 -19.19 -43.42 -7.18
CA GLY A 156 -19.12 -43.73 -5.75
C GLY A 156 -17.89 -43.17 -5.02
N THR A 157 -17.00 -42.45 -5.70
CA THR A 157 -15.83 -41.79 -5.09
C THR A 157 -16.16 -40.37 -4.66
N ASP A 158 -15.45 -39.84 -3.65
CA ASP A 158 -15.62 -38.44 -3.26
C ASP A 158 -15.32 -37.50 -4.44
N ALA A 159 -16.31 -36.70 -4.83
CA ALA A 159 -16.22 -35.82 -5.99
C ALA A 159 -15.12 -34.77 -5.83
N THR A 160 -14.92 -34.25 -4.62
CA THR A 160 -13.88 -33.27 -4.33
C THR A 160 -12.47 -33.87 -4.38
N GLY A 161 -12.29 -35.05 -3.79
CA GLY A 161 -11.02 -35.79 -3.84
C GLY A 161 -10.65 -36.22 -5.25
N TYR A 162 -11.63 -36.69 -6.02
CA TYR A 162 -11.43 -37.01 -7.43
C TYR A 162 -11.02 -35.76 -8.24
N ALA A 163 -11.71 -34.63 -8.06
CA ALA A 163 -11.38 -33.38 -8.75
C ALA A 163 -9.96 -32.87 -8.40
N ALA A 164 -9.50 -33.06 -7.16
CA ALA A 164 -8.14 -32.72 -6.74
C ALA A 164 -7.09 -33.54 -7.51
N VAL A 165 -7.29 -34.85 -7.61
CA VAL A 165 -6.38 -35.74 -8.35
C VAL A 165 -6.44 -35.46 -9.86
N ALA A 166 -7.64 -35.30 -10.41
CA ALA A 166 -7.84 -35.01 -11.83
C ALA A 166 -7.17 -33.71 -12.24
N THR A 167 -7.33 -32.62 -11.47
CA THR A 167 -6.65 -31.35 -11.74
C THR A 167 -5.12 -31.47 -11.62
N ALA A 168 -4.59 -32.27 -10.69
CA ALA A 168 -3.15 -32.52 -10.60
C ALA A 168 -2.61 -33.24 -11.84
N VAL A 169 -3.30 -34.28 -12.31
CA VAL A 169 -2.94 -35.02 -13.53
C VAL A 169 -3.02 -34.13 -14.76
N LEU A 170 -4.07 -33.29 -14.87
CA LEU A 170 -4.22 -32.32 -15.96
C LEU A 170 -3.10 -31.27 -15.95
N ALA A 171 -2.73 -30.75 -14.78
CA ALA A 171 -1.61 -29.81 -14.67
C ALA A 171 -0.28 -30.45 -15.12
N LEU A 172 0.02 -31.67 -14.70
CA LEU A 172 1.25 -32.40 -15.09
C LEU A 172 1.28 -32.74 -16.59
N THR A 173 0.16 -33.18 -17.15
CA THR A 173 0.06 -33.51 -18.58
C THR A 173 0.21 -32.27 -19.46
N TRP A 174 -0.43 -31.15 -19.10
CA TRP A 174 -0.31 -29.89 -19.87
C TRP A 174 1.03 -29.18 -19.70
N THR A 175 1.68 -29.28 -18.52
CA THR A 175 3.07 -28.82 -18.35
C THR A 175 4.04 -29.64 -19.20
N GLY A 176 3.90 -30.97 -19.19
CA GLY A 176 4.68 -31.88 -20.03
C GLY A 176 4.46 -31.63 -21.53
N TYR A 177 3.21 -31.45 -21.95
CA TYR A 177 2.86 -31.10 -23.34
C TYR A 177 3.47 -29.77 -23.77
N GLY A 178 3.33 -28.72 -22.97
CA GLY A 178 3.93 -27.41 -23.24
C GLY A 178 5.45 -27.46 -23.32
N ALA A 179 6.10 -28.24 -22.45
CA ALA A 179 7.55 -28.45 -22.46
C ALA A 179 8.00 -29.21 -23.72
N ALA A 180 7.38 -30.35 -24.03
CA ALA A 180 7.73 -31.19 -25.19
C ALA A 180 7.51 -30.47 -26.52
N VAL A 181 6.42 -29.69 -26.62
CA VAL A 181 6.14 -28.91 -27.83
C VAL A 181 7.17 -27.78 -27.98
N ASN A 182 7.60 -27.12 -26.91
CA ASN A 182 8.56 -26.02 -26.98
C ASN A 182 10.04 -26.44 -27.09
N THR A 183 10.44 -27.62 -26.58
CA THR A 183 11.83 -28.10 -26.65
C THR A 183 12.20 -28.73 -28.00
N GLY A 184 11.24 -29.23 -28.78
CA GLY A 184 11.48 -29.82 -30.10
C GLY A 184 12.02 -28.88 -31.19
N ALA A 185 12.27 -27.59 -30.89
CA ALA A 185 12.88 -26.63 -31.79
C ALA A 185 14.43 -26.64 -31.75
N LEU A 186 15.05 -27.25 -30.74
CA LEU A 186 16.52 -27.26 -30.58
C LEU A 186 17.21 -28.45 -31.28
N THR A 187 16.47 -29.47 -31.71
CA THR A 187 17.05 -30.70 -32.28
C THR A 187 17.10 -30.73 -33.81
N THR A 188 16.39 -29.85 -34.52
CA THR A 188 16.41 -29.80 -36.00
C THR A 188 17.45 -28.86 -36.61
N GLY A 189 18.24 -28.15 -35.81
CA GLY A 189 19.27 -27.21 -36.28
C GLY A 189 20.70 -27.74 -36.33
N ARG A 190 20.97 -28.96 -35.83
CA ARG A 190 22.33 -29.49 -35.68
C ARG A 190 22.51 -30.88 -36.27
N PHE A 191 22.04 -31.09 -37.49
CA PHE A 191 22.51 -32.18 -38.35
C PHE A 191 22.57 -31.70 -39.81
N GLY A 192 23.33 -30.62 -40.02
CA GLY A 192 23.85 -30.21 -41.32
C GLY A 192 25.37 -30.35 -41.31
N ALA A 193 25.86 -31.57 -41.10
CA ALA A 193 27.26 -31.89 -41.33
C ALA A 193 27.49 -32.00 -42.84
N GLY A 194 28.14 -30.99 -43.41
CA GLY A 194 28.64 -30.98 -44.78
C GLY A 194 30.02 -30.36 -44.80
N ALA A 195 31.01 -31.20 -44.52
CA ALA A 195 32.42 -30.86 -44.58
C ALA A 195 32.83 -30.34 -45.97
N ARG A 196 33.66 -29.28 -46.00
CA ARG A 196 34.79 -29.18 -46.92
C ARG A 196 35.89 -28.35 -46.27
N ALA A 197 37.00 -29.06 -46.02
CA ALA A 197 38.30 -28.49 -45.73
C ALA A 197 38.84 -27.73 -46.96
N GLY A 198 39.62 -26.68 -46.71
CA GLY A 198 40.35 -25.95 -47.74
C GLY A 198 41.11 -24.78 -47.12
N ARG A 199 42.42 -24.97 -46.99
CA ARG A 199 43.44 -24.04 -46.48
C ARG A 199 43.65 -22.81 -47.36
N ASP A 200 44.13 -21.76 -46.69
CA ASP A 200 45.08 -20.71 -47.11
C ASP A 200 44.80 -19.87 -48.37
N ALA A 201 44.64 -18.55 -48.18
CA ALA A 201 45.56 -17.50 -48.69
C ALA A 201 44.89 -16.10 -48.68
N ALA A 202 45.76 -15.10 -48.64
CA ALA A 202 45.54 -13.67 -48.42
C ALA A 202 44.73 -12.93 -49.50
N GLY A 203 44.28 -11.72 -49.14
CA GLY A 203 44.29 -10.57 -50.06
C GLY A 203 42.93 -9.93 -50.39
N GLN A 204 42.86 -8.64 -50.04
CA GLN A 204 42.18 -7.55 -50.76
C GLN A 204 40.64 -7.41 -50.74
N GLU A 205 40.25 -6.29 -50.12
CA GLU A 205 39.17 -5.32 -50.41
C GLU A 205 38.20 -5.60 -51.58
N GLY A 206 36.90 -5.52 -51.25
CA GLY A 206 35.84 -5.37 -52.25
C GLY A 206 34.43 -5.48 -51.65
N THR A 207 33.82 -4.34 -51.34
CA THR A 207 32.36 -4.07 -51.33
C THR A 207 31.42 -5.21 -50.90
N ALA A 208 31.09 -5.25 -49.61
CA ALA A 208 30.02 -6.10 -49.08
C ALA A 208 28.63 -5.44 -49.29
N PRO A 209 27.65 -6.12 -49.90
CA PRO A 209 26.25 -5.74 -49.80
C PRO A 209 25.73 -6.06 -48.39
N ARG A 210 24.81 -5.22 -47.89
CA ARG A 210 24.16 -5.34 -46.57
C ARG A 210 23.62 -6.76 -46.36
N ALA A 211 24.31 -7.54 -45.52
CA ALA A 211 23.76 -8.75 -44.93
C ALA A 211 22.76 -8.33 -43.86
N ASP A 212 21.48 -8.34 -44.22
CA ASP A 212 20.38 -8.37 -43.26
C ASP A 212 20.62 -9.57 -42.32
N GLY A 213 21.08 -9.28 -41.11
CA GLY A 213 21.14 -10.22 -40.01
C GLY A 213 19.73 -10.60 -39.56
N ARG A 214 18.99 -11.33 -40.38
CA ARG A 214 17.97 -12.25 -39.88
C ARG A 214 18.72 -13.43 -39.26
N SER A 215 19.19 -13.20 -38.04
CA SER A 215 19.33 -14.29 -37.06
C SER A 215 18.10 -15.17 -37.19
N GLY A 216 18.29 -16.43 -37.57
CA GLY A 216 17.21 -17.38 -37.76
C GLY A 216 16.29 -17.37 -36.56
N ASP A 217 15.10 -16.78 -36.74
CA ASP A 217 14.04 -16.78 -35.76
C ASP A 217 13.63 -18.24 -35.54
N GLY A 218 14.19 -18.87 -34.51
CA GLY A 218 13.65 -20.10 -33.97
C GLY A 218 12.17 -19.86 -33.73
N VAL A 219 11.32 -20.58 -34.48
CA VAL A 219 9.86 -20.45 -34.47
C VAL A 219 9.38 -20.33 -33.01
N PRO A 220 8.93 -19.15 -32.54
CA PRO A 220 8.47 -19.01 -31.16
C PRO A 220 7.35 -20.01 -30.86
N GLY A 221 7.50 -20.71 -29.73
CA GLY A 221 6.64 -21.78 -29.26
C GLY A 221 5.21 -21.36 -28.92
N LEU A 222 4.35 -22.34 -28.61
CA LEU A 222 2.96 -22.10 -28.20
C LEU A 222 2.93 -21.36 -26.85
N ARG A 223 2.17 -20.27 -26.76
CA ARG A 223 2.16 -19.41 -25.57
C ARG A 223 1.11 -19.79 -24.53
N LEU A 224 0.03 -20.44 -24.95
CA LEU A 224 -1.14 -20.79 -24.13
C LEU A 224 -1.07 -22.05 -23.24
N PRO A 225 -0.35 -23.13 -23.57
CA PRO A 225 -0.45 -24.38 -22.78
C PRO A 225 0.17 -24.24 -21.39
N LEU A 226 1.26 -23.47 -21.25
CA LEU A 226 1.98 -23.33 -19.99
C LEU A 226 1.26 -22.42 -18.96
N PRO A 227 0.67 -21.27 -19.35
CA PRO A 227 -0.21 -20.50 -18.47
C PRO A 227 -1.46 -21.27 -18.03
N ALA A 228 -2.06 -22.06 -18.94
CA ALA A 228 -3.26 -22.83 -18.60
C ALA A 228 -2.93 -23.99 -17.65
N ALA A 229 -1.79 -24.67 -17.85
CA ALA A 229 -1.31 -25.68 -16.91
C ALA A 229 -1.04 -25.09 -15.50
N LEU A 230 -0.48 -23.88 -15.43
CA LEU A 230 -0.26 -23.18 -14.16
C LEU A 230 -1.59 -22.84 -13.47
N ALA A 231 -2.59 -22.35 -14.20
CA ALA A 231 -3.91 -22.08 -13.63
C ALA A 231 -4.57 -23.36 -13.07
N VAL A 232 -4.46 -24.49 -13.78
CA VAL A 232 -4.96 -25.78 -13.30
C VAL A 232 -4.16 -26.26 -12.08
N ALA A 233 -2.85 -26.00 -12.02
CA ALA A 233 -1.98 -26.37 -10.90
C ALA A 233 -2.30 -25.67 -9.56
N GLN A 234 -3.12 -24.61 -9.58
CA GLN A 234 -3.53 -23.88 -8.37
C GLN A 234 -4.65 -24.57 -7.58
N LEU A 235 -5.41 -25.47 -8.24
CA LEU A 235 -6.61 -26.11 -7.70
C LEU A 235 -6.36 -27.37 -6.83
N PRO A 236 -5.37 -28.25 -7.12
CA PRO A 236 -5.26 -29.56 -6.47
C PRO A 236 -5.15 -29.49 -4.94
N LEU A 237 -4.32 -28.58 -4.43
CA LEU A 237 -4.12 -28.46 -2.98
C LEU A 237 -5.38 -27.95 -2.28
N LEU A 238 -6.09 -27.00 -2.89
CA LEU A 238 -7.32 -26.44 -2.33
C LEU A 238 -8.44 -27.48 -2.33
N LEU A 239 -8.65 -28.16 -3.46
CA LEU A 239 -9.65 -29.21 -3.59
C LEU A 239 -9.32 -30.41 -2.68
N GLY A 240 -8.04 -30.77 -2.56
CA GLY A 240 -7.60 -31.83 -1.65
C GLY A 240 -7.84 -31.50 -0.18
N ALA A 241 -7.61 -30.24 0.23
CA ALA A 241 -7.93 -29.80 1.59
C ALA A 241 -9.43 -29.85 1.87
N VAL A 242 -10.26 -29.43 0.92
CA VAL A 242 -11.73 -29.50 1.04
C VAL A 242 -12.20 -30.96 1.10
N ALA A 243 -11.63 -31.85 0.28
CA ALA A 243 -11.98 -33.27 0.24
C ALA A 243 -11.76 -33.99 1.57
N VAL A 244 -10.68 -33.65 2.28
CA VAL A 244 -10.37 -34.23 3.61
C VAL A 244 -11.15 -33.52 4.74
N GLY A 245 -12.03 -32.57 4.41
CA GLY A 245 -12.79 -31.81 5.40
C GLY A 245 -11.90 -30.90 6.25
N ALA A 246 -10.82 -30.36 5.67
CA ALA A 246 -9.86 -29.58 6.42
C ALA A 246 -10.47 -28.28 6.97
N GLY A 247 -10.14 -27.97 8.23
CA GLY A 247 -10.64 -26.75 8.88
C GLY A 247 -10.14 -25.45 8.23
N PRO A 248 -10.75 -24.30 8.57
CA PRO A 248 -10.48 -23.01 7.93
C PRO A 248 -9.02 -22.55 8.02
N TYR A 249 -8.32 -22.93 9.09
CA TYR A 249 -6.89 -22.65 9.24
C TYR A 249 -6.03 -23.37 8.19
N THR A 250 -6.31 -24.65 7.94
CA THR A 250 -5.59 -25.45 6.95
C THR A 250 -5.86 -24.96 5.54
N VAL A 251 -7.11 -24.58 5.24
CA VAL A 251 -7.47 -23.96 3.96
C VAL A 251 -6.69 -22.66 3.74
N ALA A 252 -6.55 -21.80 4.76
CA ALA A 252 -5.75 -20.59 4.67
C ALA A 252 -4.25 -20.87 4.46
N LEU A 253 -3.70 -21.89 5.11
CA LEU A 253 -2.31 -22.34 4.88
C LEU A 253 -2.10 -22.84 3.45
N VAL A 254 -3.06 -23.59 2.91
CA VAL A 254 -3.01 -24.08 1.53
C VAL A 254 -3.02 -22.92 0.54
N LEU A 255 -3.86 -21.90 0.75
CA LEU A 255 -3.84 -20.68 -0.07
C LEU A 255 -2.49 -19.95 0.00
N LEU A 256 -1.83 -19.90 1.16
CA LEU A 256 -0.47 -19.35 1.29
C LEU A 256 0.57 -20.20 0.57
N LEU A 257 0.46 -21.52 0.61
CA LEU A 257 1.34 -22.44 -0.12
C LEU A 257 1.20 -22.24 -1.62
N THR A 258 -0.03 -22.15 -2.14
CA THR A 258 -0.29 -21.83 -3.55
C THR A 258 0.29 -20.47 -3.92
N SER A 259 0.07 -19.44 -3.08
CA SER A 259 0.64 -18.10 -3.29
C SER A 259 2.18 -18.11 -3.30
N ALA A 260 2.80 -18.90 -2.42
CA ALA A 260 4.25 -19.05 -2.35
C ALA A 260 4.81 -19.73 -3.62
N ALA A 261 4.16 -20.82 -4.06
CA ALA A 261 4.54 -21.53 -5.27
C ALA A 261 4.46 -20.63 -6.51
N ASP A 262 3.35 -19.90 -6.65
CA ASP A 262 3.14 -18.93 -7.72
C ASP A 262 4.18 -17.79 -7.68
N THR A 263 4.55 -17.31 -6.49
CA THR A 263 5.61 -16.31 -6.31
C THR A 263 6.96 -16.85 -6.81
N VAL A 264 7.29 -18.11 -6.51
CA VAL A 264 8.51 -18.77 -7.01
C VAL A 264 8.51 -18.87 -8.53
N VAL A 265 7.39 -19.29 -9.13
CA VAL A 265 7.23 -19.36 -10.59
C VAL A 265 7.40 -17.96 -11.22
N ALA A 266 6.78 -16.93 -10.64
CA ALA A 266 6.87 -15.55 -11.13
C ALA A 266 8.31 -15.02 -11.13
N PHE A 267 9.16 -15.43 -10.17
CA PHE A 267 10.58 -15.07 -10.13
C PHE A 267 11.47 -15.91 -11.06
N ARG A 268 11.06 -17.14 -11.39
CA ARG A 268 11.82 -18.04 -12.27
C ARG A 268 11.57 -17.76 -13.75
N CYS A 269 10.40 -17.24 -14.13
CA CYS A 269 10.06 -16.95 -15.52
C CYS A 269 10.51 -15.54 -15.95
N ALA A 270 11.28 -15.45 -17.05
CA ALA A 270 11.86 -14.20 -17.55
C ALA A 270 10.86 -13.22 -18.23
N GLY A 271 9.56 -13.31 -17.92
CA GLY A 271 8.48 -12.50 -18.52
C GLY A 271 7.38 -13.32 -19.19
N GLY A 272 6.42 -12.64 -19.82
CA GLY A 272 5.33 -13.27 -20.59
C GLY A 272 4.08 -13.65 -19.78
N VAL A 273 3.11 -14.26 -20.46
CA VAL A 273 1.77 -14.57 -19.94
C VAL A 273 1.84 -15.49 -18.70
N VAL A 274 2.78 -16.42 -18.66
CA VAL A 274 2.99 -17.33 -17.51
C VAL A 274 3.30 -16.55 -16.23
N ARG A 275 4.17 -15.53 -16.33
CA ARG A 275 4.50 -14.67 -15.18
C ARG A 275 3.28 -13.86 -14.74
N VAL A 276 2.43 -13.41 -15.66
CA VAL A 276 1.19 -12.69 -15.33
C VAL A 276 0.22 -13.61 -14.59
N VAL A 277 -0.01 -14.83 -15.08
CA VAL A 277 -0.89 -15.82 -14.41
C VAL A 277 -0.34 -16.18 -13.03
N ALA A 278 0.97 -16.38 -12.90
CA ALA A 278 1.62 -16.61 -11.61
C ALA A 278 1.42 -15.43 -10.65
N LEU A 279 1.58 -14.18 -11.12
CA LEU A 279 1.35 -13.01 -10.27
C LEU A 279 -0.13 -12.89 -9.85
N VAL A 280 -1.07 -13.12 -10.77
CA VAL A 280 -2.51 -13.10 -10.46
C VAL A 280 -2.86 -14.18 -9.43
N GLY A 281 -2.33 -15.39 -9.58
CA GLY A 281 -2.49 -16.47 -8.60
C GLY A 281 -1.88 -16.14 -7.25
N ALA A 282 -0.64 -15.65 -7.24
CA ALA A 282 0.07 -15.26 -6.04
C ALA A 282 -0.70 -14.20 -5.23
N TYR A 283 -1.17 -13.15 -5.89
CA TYR A 283 -1.94 -12.08 -5.24
C TYR A 283 -3.36 -12.53 -4.88
N GLY A 284 -4.01 -13.32 -5.73
CA GLY A 284 -5.37 -13.82 -5.49
C GLY A 284 -5.42 -14.74 -4.26
N ALA A 285 -4.63 -15.81 -4.27
CA ALA A 285 -4.56 -16.75 -3.16
C ALA A 285 -3.97 -16.09 -1.89
N GLY A 286 -2.96 -15.23 -2.06
CA GLY A 286 -2.36 -14.47 -0.95
C GLY A 286 -3.35 -13.51 -0.28
N ALA A 287 -4.16 -12.79 -1.05
CA ALA A 287 -5.17 -11.87 -0.51
C ALA A 287 -6.22 -12.61 0.31
N TRP A 288 -6.75 -13.72 -0.20
CA TRP A 288 -7.71 -14.55 0.54
C TRP A 288 -7.12 -15.12 1.83
N ALA A 289 -5.87 -15.57 1.79
CA ALA A 289 -5.19 -16.04 3.00
C ALA A 289 -4.98 -14.93 4.04
N VAL A 290 -4.62 -13.73 3.61
CA VAL A 290 -4.47 -12.57 4.51
C VAL A 290 -5.83 -12.18 5.12
N LEU A 291 -6.92 -12.21 4.35
CA LEU A 291 -8.27 -11.98 4.88
C LEU A 291 -8.64 -13.04 5.93
N ALA A 292 -8.33 -14.31 5.70
CA ALA A 292 -8.51 -15.36 6.69
C ALA A 292 -7.64 -15.10 7.95
N ALA A 293 -6.40 -14.67 7.78
CA ALA A 293 -5.51 -14.33 8.89
C ALA A 293 -6.07 -13.19 9.76
N LEU A 294 -6.63 -12.15 9.12
CA LEU A 294 -7.28 -11.03 9.80
C LEU A 294 -8.55 -11.46 10.53
N TRP A 295 -9.33 -12.38 9.96
CA TRP A 295 -10.47 -12.99 10.65
C TRP A 295 -10.04 -13.74 11.91
N PHE A 296 -9.01 -14.60 11.80
CA PHE A 296 -8.46 -15.31 12.96
C PHE A 296 -7.91 -14.36 14.02
N TRP A 297 -7.31 -13.24 13.60
CA TRP A 297 -6.84 -12.21 14.52
C TRP A 297 -7.99 -11.55 15.28
N ALA A 298 -9.09 -11.20 14.60
CA ALA A 298 -10.24 -10.53 15.21
C ALA A 298 -11.03 -11.40 16.18
N VAL A 299 -11.05 -12.72 15.95
CA VAL A 299 -11.79 -13.70 16.78
C VAL A 299 -10.86 -14.37 17.81
N ALA A 300 -9.58 -13.99 17.88
CA ALA A 300 -8.62 -14.63 18.78
C ALA A 300 -8.96 -14.34 20.25
N GLY A 301 -9.55 -15.33 20.94
CA GLY A 301 -9.76 -15.31 22.39
C GLY A 301 -8.69 -16.07 23.17
N ASP A 302 -8.00 -17.02 22.53
CA ASP A 302 -7.04 -17.93 23.17
C ASP A 302 -5.67 -17.89 22.48
N LEU A 303 -4.62 -18.31 23.21
CA LEU A 303 -3.25 -18.35 22.70
C LEU A 303 -3.10 -19.23 21.45
N SER A 304 -3.88 -20.31 21.34
CA SER A 304 -3.87 -21.21 20.17
C SER A 304 -4.37 -20.51 18.91
N THR A 305 -5.47 -19.75 19.02
CA THR A 305 -6.04 -18.97 17.92
C THR A 305 -5.14 -17.80 17.53
N ALA A 306 -4.52 -17.15 18.52
CA ALA A 306 -3.52 -16.11 18.28
C ALA A 306 -2.25 -16.65 17.60
N ALA A 307 -1.79 -17.85 17.97
CA ALA A 307 -0.66 -18.51 17.31
C ALA A 307 -1.00 -18.84 15.84
N ARG A 308 -2.23 -19.28 15.55
CA ARG A 308 -2.72 -19.50 14.18
C ARG A 308 -2.78 -18.20 13.38
N ALA A 309 -3.27 -17.11 13.96
CA ALA A 309 -3.24 -15.80 13.31
C ALA A 309 -1.78 -15.33 13.06
N ALA A 310 -0.88 -15.57 14.04
CA ALA A 310 0.54 -15.22 13.94
C ALA A 310 1.19 -15.93 12.75
N THR A 311 0.99 -17.25 12.61
CA THR A 311 1.58 -18.03 11.53
C THR A 311 1.04 -17.59 10.17
N LEU A 312 -0.28 -17.36 10.05
CA LEU A 312 -0.90 -16.90 8.82
C LEU A 312 -0.46 -15.50 8.38
N LEU A 313 -0.04 -14.62 9.31
CA LEU A 313 0.53 -13.30 8.99
C LEU A 313 2.05 -13.35 8.79
N ALA A 314 2.78 -14.22 9.50
CA ALA A 314 4.23 -14.34 9.39
C ALA A 314 4.69 -14.88 8.03
N LEU A 315 3.95 -15.84 7.46
CA LEU A 315 4.23 -16.41 6.14
C LEU A 315 4.19 -15.39 4.99
N PRO A 316 3.10 -14.61 4.79
CA PRO A 316 3.08 -13.56 3.78
C PRO A 316 4.07 -12.43 4.09
N ALA A 317 4.37 -12.14 5.37
CA ALA A 317 5.46 -11.22 5.74
C ALA A 317 6.81 -11.71 5.20
N GLY A 318 7.13 -12.99 5.40
CA GLY A 318 8.34 -13.62 4.87
C GLY A 318 8.41 -13.60 3.35
N LEU A 319 7.31 -13.96 2.67
CA LEU A 319 7.20 -13.96 1.21
C LEU A 319 7.40 -12.58 0.60
N SER A 320 6.73 -11.56 1.13
CA SER A 320 6.84 -10.18 0.66
C SER A 320 8.23 -9.58 0.93
N LEU A 321 8.84 -9.84 2.08
CA LEU A 321 10.23 -9.43 2.35
C LEU A 321 11.24 -10.17 1.47
N ALA A 322 11.02 -11.46 1.18
CA ALA A 322 11.83 -12.22 0.24
C ALA A 322 11.69 -11.68 -1.19
N ALA A 323 10.47 -11.33 -1.60
CA ALA A 323 10.21 -10.68 -2.88
C ALA A 323 10.91 -9.32 -2.98
N ALA A 324 10.82 -8.48 -1.94
CA ALA A 324 11.51 -7.20 -1.87
C ALA A 324 13.04 -7.30 -2.00
N ARG A 325 13.63 -8.42 -1.58
CA ARG A 325 15.08 -8.70 -1.75
C ARG A 325 15.46 -9.13 -3.16
N ARG A 326 14.51 -9.66 -3.94
CA ARG A 326 14.76 -10.20 -5.30
C ARG A 326 14.36 -9.22 -6.41
N LEU A 327 13.47 -8.27 -6.13
CA LEU A 327 13.02 -7.26 -7.09
C LEU A 327 14.15 -6.24 -7.39
N SER A 328 14.39 -6.00 -8.68
CA SER A 328 15.36 -5.01 -9.16
C SER A 328 14.82 -3.58 -9.11
N ASP A 329 13.51 -3.40 -9.32
CA ASP A 329 12.86 -2.10 -9.23
C ASP A 329 12.61 -1.72 -7.77
N ASN A 330 13.24 -0.61 -7.37
CA ASN A 330 13.19 -0.10 -6.01
C ASN A 330 11.76 0.26 -5.57
N ARG A 331 10.87 0.70 -6.48
CA ARG A 331 9.49 1.05 -6.14
C ARG A 331 8.70 -0.19 -5.72
N TYR A 332 8.72 -1.24 -6.53
CA TYR A 332 8.04 -2.50 -6.19
C TYR A 332 8.69 -3.17 -4.97
N ALA A 333 10.01 -3.10 -4.84
CA ALA A 333 10.71 -3.59 -3.66
C ALA A 333 10.29 -2.85 -2.38
N THR A 334 10.17 -1.52 -2.43
CA THR A 334 9.67 -0.73 -1.28
C THR A 334 8.22 -1.07 -0.93
N ALA A 335 7.35 -1.26 -1.93
CA ALA A 335 5.96 -1.62 -1.71
C ALA A 335 5.84 -3.00 -1.03
N HIS A 336 6.58 -4.01 -1.50
CA HIS A 336 6.59 -5.33 -0.87
C HIS A 336 7.22 -5.30 0.53
N ALA A 337 8.25 -4.49 0.74
CA ALA A 337 8.85 -4.30 2.06
C ALA A 337 7.89 -3.62 3.05
N LEU A 338 7.08 -2.67 2.57
CA LEU A 338 6.02 -2.02 3.36
C LEU A 338 4.93 -3.04 3.75
N VAL A 339 4.40 -3.77 2.77
CA VAL A 339 3.36 -4.79 3.01
C VAL A 339 3.88 -5.87 3.96
N GLY A 340 5.11 -6.33 3.77
CA GLY A 340 5.75 -7.29 4.67
C GLY A 340 5.99 -6.76 6.08
N GLY A 341 6.33 -5.48 6.21
CA GLY A 341 6.42 -4.80 7.50
C GLY A 341 5.09 -4.74 8.24
N LEU A 342 3.99 -4.45 7.55
CA LEU A 342 2.64 -4.44 8.13
C LEU A 342 2.23 -5.84 8.61
N PHE A 343 2.43 -6.86 7.79
CA PHE A 343 2.15 -8.24 8.18
C PHE A 343 3.03 -8.71 9.34
N LEU A 344 4.30 -8.30 9.39
CA LEU A 344 5.19 -8.62 10.51
C LEU A 344 4.71 -7.98 11.81
N VAL A 345 4.31 -6.71 11.79
CA VAL A 345 3.76 -6.03 12.98
C VAL A 345 2.46 -6.71 13.43
N GLY A 346 1.57 -7.07 12.50
CA GLY A 346 0.36 -7.81 12.81
C GLY A 346 0.67 -9.18 13.43
N ALA A 347 1.59 -9.95 12.84
CA ALA A 347 2.00 -11.27 13.33
C ALA A 347 2.60 -11.20 14.75
N LEU A 348 3.46 -10.22 15.02
CA LEU A 348 4.05 -10.02 16.34
C LEU A 348 3.03 -9.52 17.37
N GLY A 349 2.01 -8.78 16.92
CA GLY A 349 0.96 -8.23 17.77
C GLY A 349 -0.13 -9.23 18.17
N THR A 350 -0.21 -10.41 17.53
CA THR A 350 -1.26 -11.39 17.84
C THR A 350 -1.09 -12.04 19.21
N VAL A 351 0.13 -12.39 19.62
CA VAL A 351 0.40 -13.04 20.92
C VAL A 351 0.07 -12.11 22.09
N PRO A 352 0.57 -10.84 22.11
CA PRO A 352 0.15 -9.89 23.13
C PRO A 352 -1.36 -9.62 23.13
N HIS A 353 -2.02 -9.63 21.97
CA HIS A 353 -3.46 -9.42 21.87
C HIS A 353 -4.26 -10.50 22.62
N ALA A 354 -3.81 -11.75 22.64
CA ALA A 354 -4.45 -12.81 23.41
C ALA A 354 -4.11 -12.81 24.92
N LEU A 355 -2.99 -12.20 25.32
CA LEU A 355 -2.54 -12.21 26.71
C LEU A 355 -2.94 -10.95 27.50
N LEU A 356 -3.14 -9.84 26.80
CA LEU A 356 -3.43 -8.55 27.42
C LEU A 356 -4.92 -8.21 27.32
N PRO A 357 -5.46 -7.40 28.26
CA PRO A 357 -6.80 -6.85 28.12
C PRO A 357 -6.97 -6.12 26.78
N SER A 358 -8.16 -6.21 26.18
CA SER A 358 -8.45 -5.71 24.82
C SER A 358 -8.01 -4.26 24.56
N GLY A 359 -7.98 -3.41 25.61
CA GLY A 359 -7.49 -2.03 25.53
C GLY A 359 -6.00 -1.89 25.17
N TRP A 360 -5.17 -2.92 25.34
CA TRP A 360 -3.73 -2.86 25.03
C TRP A 360 -3.41 -3.16 23.56
N THR A 361 -4.39 -3.57 22.76
CA THR A 361 -4.19 -3.95 21.36
C THR A 361 -3.52 -2.83 20.55
N VAL A 362 -4.08 -1.62 20.57
CA VAL A 362 -3.55 -0.48 19.81
C VAL A 362 -2.17 -0.04 20.32
N PRO A 363 -1.94 0.17 21.65
CA PRO A 363 -0.61 0.50 22.17
C PRO A 363 0.49 -0.50 21.80
N VAL A 364 0.20 -1.80 21.85
CA VAL A 364 1.19 -2.84 21.52
C VAL A 364 1.56 -2.80 20.04
N HIS A 365 0.56 -2.77 19.15
CA HIS A 365 0.84 -2.68 17.70
C HIS A 365 1.58 -1.37 17.36
N LEU A 366 1.24 -0.26 18.02
CA LEU A 366 1.95 1.00 17.88
C LEU A 366 3.42 0.87 18.32
N ALA A 367 3.70 0.26 19.48
CA ALA A 367 5.06 0.05 19.98
C ALA A 367 5.88 -0.82 19.01
N LEU A 368 5.30 -1.91 18.50
CA LEU A 368 5.92 -2.77 17.48
C LEU A 368 6.19 -2.00 16.17
N GLY A 369 5.24 -1.18 15.73
CA GLY A 369 5.38 -0.31 14.56
C GLY A 369 6.46 0.75 14.72
N ILE A 370 6.62 1.32 15.92
CA ILE A 370 7.69 2.30 16.24
C ILE A 370 9.06 1.63 16.30
N ALA A 371 9.13 0.37 16.77
CA ALA A 371 10.38 -0.40 16.83
C ALA A 371 10.84 -0.91 15.44
N LEU A 372 9.92 -1.09 14.49
CA LEU A 372 10.21 -1.68 13.18
C LEU A 372 11.34 -0.98 12.39
N PRO A 373 11.38 0.36 12.26
CA PRO A 373 12.49 1.04 11.58
C PRO A 373 13.83 0.78 12.26
N ALA A 374 13.85 0.59 13.59
CA ALA A 374 15.07 0.32 14.32
C ALA A 374 15.73 -0.99 13.88
N LEU A 375 14.92 -2.03 13.67
CA LEU A 375 15.35 -3.34 13.19
C LEU A 375 15.81 -3.28 11.73
N ALA A 376 15.18 -2.45 10.91
CA ALA A 376 15.51 -2.30 9.50
C ALA A 376 16.77 -1.43 9.25
N ARG A 377 17.24 -0.66 10.24
CA ARG A 377 18.40 0.25 10.10
C ARG A 377 19.67 -0.46 9.61
N THR A 378 19.87 -1.72 10.01
CA THR A 378 21.03 -2.54 9.63
C THR A 378 20.91 -3.15 8.24
N SER A 379 19.75 -3.00 7.58
CA SER A 379 19.54 -3.60 6.26
C SER A 379 20.36 -2.89 5.19
N PRO A 380 21.10 -3.63 4.34
CA PRO A 380 21.91 -3.04 3.28
C PRO A 380 21.06 -2.38 2.18
N ARG A 381 19.81 -2.85 1.97
CA ARG A 381 18.93 -2.32 0.92
C ARG A 381 18.10 -1.14 1.41
N ALA A 382 18.21 -0.02 0.69
CA ALA A 382 17.36 1.16 0.90
C ALA A 382 15.86 0.84 0.79
N ALA A 383 15.48 -0.09 -0.09
CA ALA A 383 14.10 -0.54 -0.25
C ALA A 383 13.47 -1.05 1.05
N LEU A 384 14.22 -1.86 1.81
CA LEU A 384 13.76 -2.45 3.06
C LEU A 384 13.65 -1.38 4.16
N ARG A 385 14.59 -0.42 4.19
CA ARG A 385 14.56 0.72 5.13
C ARG A 385 13.35 1.62 4.88
N HIS A 386 13.12 2.01 3.62
CA HIS A 386 11.96 2.85 3.26
C HIS A 386 10.64 2.10 3.44
N GLY A 387 10.59 0.81 3.12
CA GLY A 387 9.42 -0.03 3.37
C GLY A 387 9.08 -0.12 4.86
N ALA A 388 10.07 -0.34 5.72
CA ALA A 388 9.88 -0.36 7.17
C ALA A 388 9.42 0.99 7.73
N LEU A 389 9.94 2.12 7.21
CA LEU A 389 9.45 3.45 7.55
C LEU A 389 8.00 3.66 7.10
N GLY A 390 7.64 3.20 5.90
CA GLY A 390 6.27 3.26 5.38
C GLY A 390 5.30 2.40 6.19
N ALA A 391 5.70 1.19 6.57
CA ALA A 391 4.90 0.32 7.44
C ALA A 391 4.71 0.94 8.83
N SER A 392 5.79 1.49 9.42
CA SER A 392 5.72 2.22 10.70
C SER A 392 4.77 3.41 10.63
N ALA A 393 4.86 4.22 9.56
CA ALA A 393 3.95 5.34 9.34
C ALA A 393 2.49 4.88 9.17
N GLY A 394 2.27 3.76 8.46
CA GLY A 394 0.94 3.15 8.31
C GLY A 394 0.33 2.71 9.64
N VAL A 395 1.12 2.02 10.49
CA VAL A 395 0.68 1.59 11.83
C VAL A 395 0.38 2.80 12.73
N GLN A 396 1.23 3.84 12.69
CA GLN A 396 0.99 5.08 13.43
C GLN A 396 -0.27 5.79 12.94
N GLY A 397 -0.50 5.85 11.63
CA GLY A 397 -1.71 6.43 11.04
C GLY A 397 -2.98 5.69 11.45
N LEU A 398 -2.94 4.35 11.44
CA LEU A 398 -4.07 3.53 11.90
C LEU A 398 -4.33 3.71 13.40
N ALA A 399 -3.28 3.77 14.22
CA ALA A 399 -3.42 4.05 15.65
C ALA A 399 -4.03 5.44 15.90
N LEU A 400 -3.60 6.46 15.16
CA LEU A 400 -4.20 7.79 15.23
C LEU A 400 -5.68 7.78 14.83
N LEU A 401 -6.06 7.01 13.81
CA LEU A 401 -7.46 6.86 13.40
C LEU A 401 -8.30 6.28 14.55
N CYS A 402 -7.78 5.33 15.31
CA CYS A 402 -8.45 4.81 16.51
C CYS A 402 -8.61 5.85 17.63
N ALA A 403 -7.77 6.89 17.68
CA ALA A 403 -7.88 7.98 18.65
C ALA A 403 -8.88 9.07 18.24
N VAL A 404 -9.27 9.13 16.95
CA VAL A 404 -10.16 10.18 16.39
C VAL A 404 -11.49 10.30 17.12
N PRO A 405 -12.25 9.22 17.44
CA PRO A 405 -13.53 9.35 18.12
C PRO A 405 -13.41 10.02 19.49
N THR A 406 -12.41 9.62 20.29
CA THR A 406 -12.16 10.20 21.61
C THR A 406 -11.77 11.68 21.49
N VAL A 407 -10.84 12.02 20.58
CA VAL A 407 -10.44 13.41 20.36
C VAL A 407 -11.60 14.25 19.87
N GLY A 408 -12.35 13.75 18.88
CA GLY A 408 -13.53 14.42 18.32
C GLY A 408 -14.57 14.73 19.39
N LEU A 409 -14.90 13.77 20.25
CA LEU A 409 -15.82 13.99 21.37
C LEU A 409 -15.29 15.03 22.36
N THR A 410 -14.00 15.00 22.71
CA THR A 410 -13.43 15.96 23.68
C THR A 410 -13.35 17.39 23.13
N LEU A 411 -13.27 17.55 21.81
CA LEU A 411 -13.22 18.86 21.15
C LEU A 411 -14.62 19.39 20.80
N LEU A 412 -15.53 18.53 20.36
CA LEU A 412 -16.87 18.94 19.91
C LEU A 412 -17.90 18.94 21.04
N GLY A 413 -17.73 18.06 22.05
CA GLY A 413 -18.62 17.96 23.20
C GLY A 413 -18.85 19.30 23.93
N PRO A 414 -17.82 20.10 24.24
CA PRO A 414 -17.97 21.40 24.88
C PRO A 414 -18.91 22.37 24.14
N VAL A 415 -18.92 22.35 22.82
CA VAL A 415 -19.73 23.27 22.00
C VAL A 415 -21.23 23.10 22.27
N SER A 416 -21.64 21.89 22.67
CA SER A 416 -23.02 21.57 22.96
C SER A 416 -23.59 22.32 24.19
N TRP A 417 -22.73 22.87 25.05
CA TRP A 417 -23.14 23.70 26.20
C TRP A 417 -23.63 25.09 25.79
N ALA A 418 -23.35 25.54 24.56
CA ALA A 418 -23.89 26.81 24.05
C ALA A 418 -25.44 26.82 24.02
N ALA A 419 -26.08 25.65 23.87
CA ALA A 419 -27.53 25.52 23.92
C ALA A 419 -28.10 25.27 25.33
N ARG A 420 -27.22 25.15 26.35
CA ARG A 420 -27.56 24.74 27.73
C ARG A 420 -26.85 25.62 28.75
N VAL A 421 -26.80 26.91 28.49
CA VAL A 421 -26.08 27.88 29.31
C VAL A 421 -26.65 27.85 30.73
N TRP A 422 -25.77 27.64 31.70
CA TRP A 422 -26.07 27.60 33.14
C TRP A 422 -27.15 26.57 33.53
N SER A 423 -27.24 25.46 32.78
CA SER A 423 -28.16 24.37 33.11
C SER A 423 -27.69 23.49 34.29
N GLY A 424 -26.52 23.76 34.86
CA GLY A 424 -25.94 23.03 35.98
C GLY A 424 -24.60 22.38 35.62
N ALA A 425 -23.64 22.48 36.55
CA ALA A 425 -22.30 21.94 36.35
C ALA A 425 -22.34 20.40 36.28
N PRO A 426 -21.68 19.77 35.29
CA PRO A 426 -21.56 18.32 35.21
C PRO A 426 -20.70 17.80 36.37
N ALA A 427 -20.94 16.55 36.78
CA ALA A 427 -20.20 15.92 37.87
C ALA A 427 -18.69 15.80 37.56
N ASP A 428 -18.34 15.46 36.33
CA ASP A 428 -16.96 15.31 35.89
C ASP A 428 -16.75 15.79 34.43
N ALA A 429 -15.48 15.83 34.03
CA ALA A 429 -15.07 16.23 32.68
C ALA A 429 -15.58 15.29 31.58
N ARG A 430 -15.87 14.02 31.90
CA ARG A 430 -16.38 13.06 30.93
C ARG A 430 -17.85 13.35 30.63
N ALA A 431 -18.67 13.51 31.67
CA ALA A 431 -20.05 13.94 31.58
C ALA A 431 -20.19 15.29 30.84
N ALA A 432 -19.21 16.19 31.03
CA ALA A 432 -19.17 17.47 30.32
C ALA A 432 -19.05 17.33 28.80
N VAL A 433 -18.39 16.28 28.28
CA VAL A 433 -18.18 16.10 26.84
C VAL A 433 -19.12 15.06 26.20
N THR A 434 -19.80 14.23 26.99
CA THR A 434 -20.71 13.18 26.51
C THR A 434 -22.18 13.57 26.54
N VAL A 435 -22.53 14.86 26.52
CA VAL A 435 -23.93 15.30 26.65
C VAL A 435 -24.79 14.75 25.51
N GLY A 436 -25.44 13.61 25.74
CA GLY A 436 -26.24 12.86 24.76
C GLY A 436 -25.51 11.81 23.90
N GLY A 437 -24.22 11.52 24.17
CA GLY A 437 -23.41 10.59 23.38
C GLY A 437 -22.78 9.45 24.20
N LEU A 438 -22.46 8.34 23.53
CA LEU A 438 -21.77 7.20 24.14
C LEU A 438 -20.25 7.44 24.22
N TRP A 439 -19.64 7.13 25.38
CA TRP A 439 -18.19 7.20 25.54
C TRP A 439 -17.50 6.02 24.82
N PRO A 440 -16.47 6.25 23.98
CA PRO A 440 -15.83 5.18 23.24
C PRO A 440 -15.17 4.13 24.15
N PRO A 441 -15.23 2.84 23.79
CA PRO A 441 -14.49 1.81 24.52
C PRO A 441 -13.00 2.09 24.44
N HIS A 442 -12.27 1.80 25.54
CA HIS A 442 -10.81 1.94 25.61
C HIS A 442 -10.26 3.34 25.27
N ALA A 443 -11.04 4.41 25.54
CA ALA A 443 -10.65 5.80 25.28
C ALA A 443 -9.32 6.22 25.94
N TRP A 444 -8.88 5.52 26.99
CA TRP A 444 -7.58 5.74 27.64
C TRP A 444 -6.37 5.54 26.70
N THR A 445 -6.54 4.80 25.61
CA THR A 445 -5.50 4.59 24.61
C THR A 445 -5.21 5.85 23.78
N ALA A 446 -6.18 6.75 23.60
CA ALA A 446 -6.05 7.94 22.78
C ALA A 446 -4.87 8.85 23.21
N PRO A 447 -4.73 9.28 24.48
CA PRO A 447 -3.59 10.09 24.90
C PRO A 447 -2.25 9.36 24.74
N VAL A 448 -2.20 8.05 25.00
CA VAL A 448 -0.98 7.23 24.84
C VAL A 448 -0.52 7.20 23.38
N VAL A 449 -1.46 7.00 22.45
CA VAL A 449 -1.20 7.00 21.01
C VAL A 449 -0.72 8.37 20.55
N LEU A 450 -1.45 9.44 20.90
CA LEU A 450 -1.13 10.81 20.49
C LEU A 450 0.26 11.23 20.98
N VAL A 451 0.60 10.96 22.24
CA VAL A 451 1.92 11.29 22.81
C VAL A 451 3.02 10.45 22.16
N SER A 452 2.77 9.17 21.92
CA SER A 452 3.75 8.28 21.30
C SER A 452 4.07 8.71 19.86
N VAL A 453 3.07 9.05 19.05
CA VAL A 453 3.29 9.57 17.69
C VAL A 453 3.89 10.97 17.71
N ALA A 454 3.49 11.84 18.65
CA ALA A 454 4.13 13.14 18.85
C ALA A 454 5.63 13.00 19.15
N ALA A 455 6.01 12.05 20.01
CA ALA A 455 7.40 11.75 20.34
C ALA A 455 8.17 11.27 19.11
N VAL A 456 7.59 10.38 18.29
CA VAL A 456 8.21 9.95 17.03
C VAL A 456 8.43 11.12 16.08
N LEU A 457 7.42 11.97 15.87
CA LEU A 457 7.55 13.15 15.01
C LEU A 457 8.62 14.12 15.52
N ALA A 458 8.72 14.32 16.83
CA ALA A 458 9.69 15.21 17.44
C ALA A 458 11.13 14.66 17.42
N LEU A 459 11.29 13.35 17.61
CA LEU A 459 12.60 12.72 17.83
C LEU A 459 13.19 12.06 16.58
N ALA A 460 12.37 11.46 15.71
CA ALA A 460 12.83 10.69 14.56
C ALA A 460 12.97 11.55 13.28
N VAL A 461 12.15 12.60 13.11
CA VAL A 461 12.20 13.45 11.91
C VAL A 461 13.31 14.50 12.05
N ARG A 462 14.47 14.22 11.44
CA ARG A 462 15.65 15.11 11.48
C ARG A 462 15.88 15.92 10.21
N ALA A 463 15.22 15.58 9.11
CA ALA A 463 15.37 16.28 7.84
C ALA A 463 14.92 17.75 7.95
N PRO A 464 15.75 18.75 7.60
CA PRO A 464 15.46 20.17 7.87
C PRO A 464 14.17 20.66 7.19
N VAL A 465 13.86 20.13 6.01
CA VAL A 465 12.66 20.46 5.23
C VAL A 465 11.37 19.99 5.93
N TRP A 466 11.42 18.87 6.64
CA TRP A 466 10.25 18.24 7.27
C TRP A 466 10.14 18.51 8.76
N ARG A 467 11.27 18.81 9.42
CA ARG A 467 11.36 19.08 10.85
C ARG A 467 10.38 20.15 11.36
N PRO A 468 10.19 21.31 10.71
CA PRO A 468 9.21 22.29 11.21
C PRO A 468 7.78 21.74 11.15
N ARG A 469 7.40 21.04 10.07
CA ARG A 469 6.07 20.42 9.93
C ARG A 469 5.86 19.31 10.95
N ALA A 470 6.86 18.47 11.19
CA ALA A 470 6.82 17.41 12.19
C ALA A 470 6.69 17.95 13.61
N LEU A 471 7.41 19.03 13.95
CA LEU A 471 7.28 19.69 15.26
C LEU A 471 5.91 20.35 15.44
N THR A 472 5.33 20.93 14.38
CA THR A 472 3.95 21.42 14.42
C THR A 472 2.96 20.28 14.64
N GLY A 473 3.11 19.17 13.92
CA GLY A 473 2.29 17.97 14.12
C GLY A 473 2.42 17.41 15.54
N ALA A 474 3.64 17.29 16.05
CA ALA A 474 3.90 16.85 17.41
C ALA A 474 3.25 17.77 18.47
N LEU A 475 3.31 19.10 18.25
CA LEU A 475 2.65 20.06 19.13
C LEU A 475 1.13 19.89 19.12
N CYS A 476 0.51 19.74 17.94
CA CYS A 476 -0.93 19.53 17.82
C CYS A 476 -1.38 18.23 18.50
N LEU A 477 -0.63 17.13 18.30
CA LEU A 477 -0.94 15.84 18.92
C LEU A 477 -0.75 15.89 20.45
N ALA A 478 0.31 16.54 20.94
CA ALA A 478 0.53 16.71 22.37
C ALA A 478 -0.56 17.58 23.01
N TRP A 479 -0.98 18.66 22.35
CA TRP A 479 -2.10 19.47 22.79
C TRP A 479 -3.40 18.66 22.85
N ALA A 480 -3.73 17.92 21.78
CA ALA A 480 -4.93 17.07 21.76
C ALA A 480 -4.91 16.00 22.86
N ALA A 481 -3.74 15.42 23.16
CA ALA A 481 -3.58 14.45 24.24
C ALA A 481 -3.86 15.07 25.61
N LEU A 482 -3.30 16.25 25.88
CA LEU A 482 -3.52 17.00 27.13
C LEU A 482 -4.99 17.46 27.25
N TRP A 483 -5.62 17.82 26.13
CA TRP A 483 -7.02 18.25 26.12
C TRP A 483 -8.00 17.10 26.39
N ALA A 484 -7.70 15.90 25.89
CA ALA A 484 -8.51 14.70 26.13
C ALA A 484 -8.31 14.09 27.53
N LEU A 485 -7.20 14.41 28.21
CA LEU A 485 -6.79 13.79 29.46
C LEU A 485 -7.83 13.91 30.60
N PRO A 486 -8.45 15.08 30.87
CA PRO A 486 -9.45 15.20 31.93
C PRO A 486 -10.66 14.28 31.74
N ALA A 487 -11.18 14.17 30.52
CA ALA A 487 -12.34 13.33 30.21
C ALA A 487 -11.98 11.83 30.27
N VAL A 488 -10.77 11.47 29.85
CA VAL A 488 -10.24 10.11 29.99
C VAL A 488 -10.12 9.71 31.46
N LEU A 489 -9.62 10.60 32.31
CA LEU A 489 -9.44 10.35 33.74
C LEU A 489 -10.70 10.61 34.58
N ALA A 490 -11.79 11.09 33.97
CA ALA A 490 -13.01 11.53 34.67
C ALA A 490 -12.71 12.50 35.83
N LEU A 491 -11.84 13.49 35.59
CA LEU A 491 -11.51 14.47 36.61
C LEU A 491 -12.74 15.31 36.99
N PRO A 492 -12.84 15.77 38.25
CA PRO A 492 -13.86 16.73 38.65
C PRO A 492 -13.88 17.94 37.71
N HIS A 493 -15.08 18.43 37.37
CA HIS A 493 -15.26 19.53 36.43
C HIS A 493 -14.35 20.76 36.70
N PRO A 494 -14.23 21.31 37.92
CA PRO A 494 -13.34 22.46 38.17
C PRO A 494 -11.86 22.14 37.94
N ALA A 495 -11.41 20.93 38.31
CA ALA A 495 -10.04 20.48 38.08
C ALA A 495 -9.73 20.37 36.57
N SER A 496 -10.73 19.98 35.78
CA SER A 496 -10.61 19.91 34.32
C SER A 496 -10.44 21.28 33.68
N LEU A 497 -11.22 22.28 34.11
CA LEU A 497 -11.10 23.67 33.64
C LEU A 497 -9.74 24.26 34.00
N ALA A 498 -9.26 24.01 35.23
CA ALA A 498 -7.93 24.44 35.66
C ALA A 498 -6.80 23.83 34.83
N LEU A 499 -6.87 22.53 34.52
CA LEU A 499 -5.88 21.87 33.66
C LEU A 499 -5.90 22.42 32.24
N GLN A 500 -7.08 22.56 31.63
CA GLN A 500 -7.23 23.11 30.27
C GLN A 500 -6.80 24.57 30.19
N PHE A 501 -7.04 25.37 31.24
CA PHE A 501 -6.51 26.71 31.38
C PHE A 501 -4.97 26.70 31.44
N ALA A 502 -4.37 25.83 32.27
CA ALA A 502 -2.93 25.71 32.38
C ALA A 502 -2.26 25.30 31.05
N VAL A 503 -2.88 24.39 30.29
CA VAL A 503 -2.43 24.00 28.94
C VAL A 503 -2.47 25.19 27.98
N THR A 504 -3.58 25.94 27.97
CA THR A 504 -3.74 27.17 27.17
C THR A 504 -2.71 28.23 27.55
N ALA A 505 -2.47 28.44 28.86
CA ALA A 505 -1.49 29.37 29.38
C ALA A 505 -0.06 28.96 29.01
N ALA A 506 0.30 27.69 29.16
CA ALA A 506 1.62 27.17 28.78
C ALA A 506 1.88 27.36 27.27
N LEU A 507 0.87 27.10 26.44
CA LEU A 507 0.93 27.37 25.01
C LEU A 507 1.05 28.85 24.69
N LEU A 508 0.47 29.77 25.46
CA LEU A 508 0.56 31.20 25.17
C LEU A 508 1.86 31.83 25.69
N LEU A 509 2.34 31.36 26.85
CA LEU A 509 3.49 31.93 27.56
C LEU A 509 4.84 31.41 27.03
N SER A 510 4.89 30.19 26.50
CA SER A 510 6.14 29.57 26.00
C SER A 510 6.89 30.47 25.01
N SER A 511 8.15 30.80 25.28
CA SER A 511 8.96 31.71 24.43
C SER A 511 9.14 31.24 22.98
N ARG A 512 8.83 29.97 22.70
CA ARG A 512 8.96 29.34 21.37
C ARG A 512 7.65 29.31 20.57
N THR A 513 6.62 30.00 21.02
CA THR A 513 5.30 30.02 20.35
C THR A 513 5.40 30.62 18.96
N ARG A 514 5.32 29.74 17.97
CA ARG A 514 5.03 30.10 16.60
C ARG A 514 3.52 30.19 16.41
N LEU A 515 3.09 30.70 15.26
CA LEU A 515 1.67 30.73 14.84
C LEU A 515 0.84 29.49 15.24
N PRO A 516 1.29 28.22 15.06
CA PRO A 516 0.49 27.07 15.49
C PRO A 516 0.20 27.04 16.99
N GLY A 517 1.14 27.47 17.85
CA GLY A 517 0.90 27.54 19.30
C GLY A 517 -0.14 28.60 19.66
N LEU A 518 -0.14 29.76 18.97
CA LEU A 518 -1.14 30.80 19.16
C LEU A 518 -2.54 30.35 18.72
N VAL A 519 -2.63 29.66 17.57
CA VAL A 519 -3.89 29.10 17.07
C VAL A 519 -4.44 28.06 18.04
N LEU A 520 -3.60 27.16 18.56
CA LEU A 520 -4.00 26.16 19.56
C LEU A 520 -4.41 26.80 20.89
N ALA A 521 -3.72 27.85 21.34
CA ALA A 521 -4.12 28.59 22.54
C ALA A 521 -5.48 29.28 22.36
N LEU A 522 -5.76 29.83 21.17
CA LEU A 522 -7.04 30.46 20.87
C LEU A 522 -8.17 29.43 20.78
N ALA A 523 -7.93 28.32 20.07
CA ALA A 523 -8.87 27.20 20.04
C ALA A 523 -9.14 26.64 21.44
N GLY A 524 -8.09 26.44 22.26
CA GLY A 524 -8.19 26.03 23.65
C GLY A 524 -8.99 27.02 24.51
N SER A 525 -8.81 28.33 24.30
CA SER A 525 -9.59 29.37 24.99
C SER A 525 -11.08 29.27 24.66
N VAL A 526 -11.44 29.09 23.38
CA VAL A 526 -12.84 28.91 22.95
C VAL A 526 -13.45 27.66 23.58
N LEU A 527 -12.75 26.52 23.49
CA LEU A 527 -13.21 25.25 24.07
C LEU A 527 -13.36 25.31 25.59
N LEU A 528 -12.45 26.02 26.26
CA LEU A 528 -12.51 26.24 27.70
C LEU A 528 -13.72 27.11 28.09
N VAL A 529 -13.99 28.19 27.35
CA VAL A 529 -15.21 29.01 27.55
C VAL A 529 -16.46 28.17 27.34
N CYS A 530 -16.54 27.40 26.25
CA CYS A 530 -17.67 26.51 25.99
C CYS A 530 -17.89 25.50 27.13
N SER A 531 -16.81 24.93 27.67
CA SER A 531 -16.88 24.00 28.81
C SER A 531 -17.36 24.68 30.09
N ALA A 532 -16.99 25.94 30.30
CA ALA A 532 -17.36 26.72 31.48
C ALA A 532 -18.82 27.18 31.49
N LEU A 533 -19.51 27.21 30.33
CA LEU A 533 -20.91 27.60 30.20
C LEU A 533 -21.89 26.75 31.02
N ALA A 534 -21.46 25.59 31.51
CA ALA A 534 -22.26 24.74 32.38
C ALA A 534 -22.66 25.43 33.70
N GLY A 535 -21.82 26.33 34.23
CA GLY A 535 -22.05 27.03 35.49
C GLY A 535 -21.68 28.51 35.43
N ARG A 536 -22.45 29.36 36.12
CA ARG A 536 -22.27 30.83 36.07
C ARG A 536 -20.94 31.26 36.67
N THR A 537 -20.58 30.71 37.82
CA THR A 537 -19.33 30.98 38.53
C THR A 537 -18.09 30.59 37.72
N GLU A 538 -18.16 29.43 37.06
CA GLU A 538 -17.13 28.89 36.19
C GLU A 538 -16.97 29.75 34.94
N THR A 539 -18.08 30.14 34.31
CA THR A 539 -18.07 31.02 33.13
C THR A 539 -17.36 32.33 33.43
N LEU A 540 -17.76 33.03 34.50
CA LEU A 540 -17.19 34.33 34.86
C LEU A 540 -15.71 34.23 35.24
N SER A 541 -15.34 33.22 36.03
CA SER A 541 -13.94 33.02 36.44
C SER A 541 -13.03 32.66 35.27
N VAL A 542 -13.48 31.80 34.35
CA VAL A 542 -12.72 31.43 33.14
C VAL A 542 -12.55 32.62 32.20
N LEU A 543 -13.61 33.39 31.95
CA LEU A 543 -13.53 34.59 31.10
C LEU A 543 -12.59 35.64 31.72
N ALA A 544 -12.67 35.90 33.02
CA ALA A 544 -11.75 36.79 33.72
C ALA A 544 -10.29 36.29 33.68
N ALA A 545 -10.06 34.98 33.85
CA ALA A 545 -8.70 34.42 33.79
C ALA A 545 -8.12 34.48 32.37
N LEU A 546 -8.91 34.15 31.35
CA LEU A 546 -8.49 34.18 29.95
C LEU A 546 -8.23 35.60 29.45
N THR A 547 -9.07 36.59 29.82
CA THR A 547 -8.83 38.00 29.48
C THR A 547 -7.49 38.49 30.02
N LEU A 548 -7.20 38.23 31.30
CA LEU A 548 -5.91 38.59 31.91
C LEU A 548 -4.73 37.89 31.23
N LEU A 549 -4.89 36.60 30.90
CA LEU A 549 -3.87 35.80 30.22
C LEU A 549 -3.52 36.38 28.83
N TRP A 550 -4.54 36.67 28.01
CA TRP A 550 -4.35 37.23 26.67
C TRP A 550 -3.88 38.69 26.70
N ALA A 551 -4.36 39.50 27.65
CA ALA A 551 -3.85 40.86 27.89
C ALA A 551 -2.36 40.83 28.28
N GLY A 552 -1.95 39.90 29.16
CA GLY A 552 -0.56 39.68 29.52
C GLY A 552 0.33 39.30 28.33
N ALA A 553 -0.20 38.47 27.42
CA ALA A 553 0.51 38.07 26.20
C ALA A 553 0.76 39.23 25.23
N CYS A 554 -0.02 40.31 25.30
CA CYS A 554 0.22 41.54 24.53
C CYS A 554 1.55 42.22 24.87
N ARG A 555 2.20 41.90 26.01
CA ARG A 555 3.51 42.49 26.32
C ARG A 555 4.58 42.10 25.29
N ALA A 556 4.48 40.92 24.68
CA ALA A 556 5.40 40.46 23.65
C ALA A 556 5.01 41.00 22.25
N PRO A 557 5.88 41.77 21.56
CA PRO A 557 5.53 42.45 20.31
C PRO A 557 5.08 41.48 19.21
N GLY A 558 5.69 40.31 19.10
CA GLY A 558 5.33 39.28 18.10
C GLY A 558 3.97 38.59 18.33
N ARG A 559 3.32 38.80 19.48
CA ARG A 559 2.02 38.18 19.82
C ARG A 559 0.86 39.17 19.81
N ARG A 560 1.14 40.48 19.86
CA ARG A 560 0.15 41.56 20.00
C ARG A 560 -0.99 41.48 18.98
N VAL A 561 -0.64 41.20 17.71
CA VAL A 561 -1.61 41.17 16.60
C VAL A 561 -2.72 40.15 16.83
N CYS A 562 -2.42 39.01 17.43
CA CYS A 562 -3.43 37.99 17.75
C CYS A 562 -3.98 38.12 19.17
N ALA A 563 -3.16 38.58 20.11
CA ALA A 563 -3.52 38.60 21.52
C ALA A 563 -4.47 39.74 21.91
N ALA A 564 -4.31 40.93 21.31
CA ALA A 564 -5.17 42.07 21.58
C ALA A 564 -6.65 41.83 21.19
N PRO A 565 -6.99 41.34 19.97
CA PRO A 565 -8.38 41.07 19.63
C PRO A 565 -8.98 39.96 20.50
N ALA A 566 -8.21 38.91 20.81
CA ALA A 566 -8.67 37.84 21.69
C ALA A 566 -9.02 38.36 23.10
N ALA A 567 -8.15 39.20 23.68
CA ALA A 567 -8.41 39.82 24.99
C ALA A 567 -9.66 40.71 24.97
N LEU A 568 -9.86 41.51 23.92
CA LEU A 568 -11.03 42.38 23.77
C LEU A 568 -12.33 41.57 23.65
N VAL A 569 -12.35 40.52 22.83
CA VAL A 569 -13.53 39.66 22.65
C VAL A 569 -13.88 38.96 23.97
N LEU A 570 -12.88 38.43 24.68
CA LEU A 570 -13.09 37.78 25.97
C LEU A 570 -13.58 38.77 27.04
N ALA A 571 -13.12 40.03 27.01
CA ALA A 571 -13.54 41.06 27.95
C ALA A 571 -14.97 41.53 27.67
N ALA A 572 -15.34 41.68 26.39
CA ALA A 572 -16.71 41.94 25.98
C ALA A 572 -17.65 40.80 26.40
N ALA A 573 -17.24 39.54 26.19
CA ALA A 573 -18.00 38.38 26.62
C ALA A 573 -18.18 38.34 28.16
N LEU A 574 -17.15 38.70 28.92
CA LEU A 574 -17.23 38.82 30.38
C LEU A 574 -18.26 39.88 30.80
N ALA A 575 -18.23 41.05 30.16
CA ALA A 575 -19.16 42.15 30.47
C ALA A 575 -20.62 41.83 30.11
N VAL A 576 -20.85 41.01 29.08
CA VAL A 576 -22.20 40.54 28.71
C VAL A 576 -22.71 39.46 29.67
N ALA A 577 -21.81 38.65 30.23
CA ALA A 577 -22.16 37.56 31.13
C ALA A 577 -22.35 37.98 32.60
N SER A 578 -21.74 39.10 33.02
CA SER A 578 -21.85 39.69 34.35
C SER A 578 -23.17 40.42 34.54
#